data_AF-A0A538Q4N7-F1
#
_entry.id   AF-A0A538Q4N7-F1
#
_cell.length_a   1.000
_cell.length_b   1.000
_cell.length_c   1.000
_cell.angle_alpha   90.00
_cell.angle_beta   90.00
_cell.angle_gamma   90.00
#
_symmetry.space_group_name_H-M   'P 1'
#
loop_
_entity.id
_entity.type
_entity.pdbx_description
1 polymer ?
#
loop_
_entity_poly.entity_id
_entity_poly.type
_entity_poly.pdbx_seq_one_letter_code
_entity_poly.pdbx_strand_id
1 'polypeptide(L)'
;MSMSDELTVHQLIELLPPRIWYLTSNGQDMWCRRPYGFLFSDGQAAEAFARAMGTGEQLFAIGLEASALVSDAVLAGLRNSAVTRLFLDPAIDPDSGDVHGKILRLAPLT
;
A
#
# COMPACT_ATOMS: atom_id res chain seq x y z
N MET A 1 14.45 -14.37 17.35
CA MET A 1 13.67 -13.26 17.92
C MET A 1 12.85 -12.67 16.80
N SER A 2 11.55 -12.97 16.71
CA SER A 2 10.70 -12.47 15.63
C SER A 2 10.00 -11.20 16.13
N MET A 3 10.62 -10.04 15.92
CA MET A 3 9.94 -8.74 16.06
C MET A 3 8.95 -8.63 14.90
N SER A 4 7.74 -9.13 15.11
CA SER A 4 6.61 -8.71 14.31
C SER A 4 6.14 -7.40 14.92
N ASP A 5 6.73 -6.28 14.53
CA ASP A 5 6.29 -4.97 14.98
C ASP A 5 4.87 -4.75 14.45
N GLU A 6 3.88 -5.01 15.31
CA GLU A 6 2.53 -4.50 15.15
C GLU A 6 2.61 -2.98 15.26
N LEU A 7 2.55 -2.33 14.12
CA LEU A 7 2.59 -0.88 14.06
C LEU A 7 1.16 -0.36 14.24
N THR A 8 1.00 0.54 15.20
CA THR A 8 -0.21 1.35 15.29
C THR A 8 -0.29 2.30 14.08
N VAL A 9 -1.49 2.72 13.71
CA VAL A 9 -1.72 3.65 12.59
C VAL A 9 -0.92 4.95 12.74
N HIS A 10 -0.69 5.43 13.97
CA HIS A 10 0.15 6.62 14.22
C HIS A 10 1.63 6.38 13.90
N GLN A 11 2.18 5.22 14.28
CA GLN A 11 3.57 4.86 13.94
C GLN A 11 3.73 4.62 12.44
N LEU A 12 2.65 4.25 11.74
CA LEU A 12 2.63 4.14 10.29
C LEU A 12 3.00 5.49 9.63
N ILE A 13 2.45 6.61 10.12
CA ILE A 13 2.71 7.96 9.57
C ILE A 13 4.19 8.32 9.72
N GLU A 14 4.79 8.04 10.87
CA GLU A 14 6.19 8.38 11.14
C GLU A 14 7.17 7.66 10.20
N LEU A 15 6.75 6.52 9.65
CA LEU A 15 7.54 5.72 8.72
C LEU A 15 7.27 6.04 7.25
N LEU A 16 6.21 6.81 6.97
CA LEU A 16 5.83 7.18 5.61
C LEU A 16 6.46 8.53 5.21
N PRO A 17 6.84 8.69 3.93
CA PRO A 17 7.17 10.00 3.40
C PRO A 17 5.95 10.94 3.51
N PRO A 18 6.15 12.27 3.53
CA PRO A 18 5.05 13.24 3.65
C PRO A 18 3.94 13.03 2.62
N ARG A 19 4.33 12.63 1.41
CA ARG A 19 3.42 12.30 0.32
C ARG A 19 3.59 10.85 -0.07
N ILE A 20 2.48 10.16 -0.24
CA ILE A 20 2.42 8.76 -0.67
C ILE A 20 1.52 8.63 -1.89
N TRP A 21 1.74 7.57 -2.65
CA TRP A 21 0.94 7.21 -3.81
C TRP A 21 0.36 5.82 -3.62
N TYR A 22 -0.85 5.62 -4.11
CA TYR A 22 -1.50 4.32 -4.18
C TYR A 22 -2.14 4.15 -5.56
N LEU A 23 -2.37 2.89 -5.92
CA LEU A 23 -3.00 2.53 -7.20
C LEU A 23 -4.50 2.47 -7.06
N THR A 24 -5.24 2.93 -8.07
CA THR A 24 -6.70 2.87 -8.12
C THR A 24 -7.19 2.70 -9.56
N SER A 25 -8.35 2.06 -9.73
CA SER A 25 -9.05 1.94 -11.02
C SER A 25 -10.21 2.93 -11.15
N ASN A 26 -10.68 3.53 -10.04
CA ASN A 26 -11.85 4.42 -10.02
C ASN A 26 -11.55 5.82 -9.44
N GLY A 27 -10.31 6.06 -9.02
CA GLY A 27 -9.87 7.35 -8.50
C GLY A 27 -10.17 7.56 -7.02
N GLN A 28 -10.71 6.56 -6.33
CA GLN A 28 -11.12 6.65 -4.93
C GLN A 28 -10.60 5.47 -4.12
N ASP A 29 -10.90 4.26 -4.56
CA ASP A 29 -10.59 3.05 -3.82
C ASP A 29 -9.18 2.57 -4.14
N MET A 30 -8.43 2.25 -3.09
CA MET A 30 -7.11 1.66 -3.26
C MET A 30 -7.25 0.25 -3.82
N TRP A 31 -6.63 0.03 -4.98
CA TRP A 31 -6.45 -1.28 -5.54
C TRP A 31 -5.54 -2.12 -4.64
N CYS A 32 -6.00 -3.32 -4.32
CA CYS A 32 -5.33 -4.24 -3.41
C CYS A 32 -5.30 -5.64 -4.01
N ARG A 33 -4.19 -6.36 -3.85
CA ARG A 33 -4.11 -7.80 -4.13
C ARG A 33 -4.13 -8.54 -2.80
N ARG A 34 -5.33 -8.76 -2.27
CA ARG A 34 -5.53 -9.27 -0.89
C ARG A 34 -4.63 -10.49 -0.59
N PRO A 35 -3.98 -10.53 0.60
CA PRO A 35 -4.14 -9.61 1.73
C PRO A 35 -3.24 -8.35 1.66
N TYR A 36 -2.70 -8.02 0.48
CA TYR A 36 -1.69 -6.98 0.29
C TYR A 36 -2.27 -5.67 -0.27
N GLY A 37 -1.87 -4.55 0.32
CA GLY A 37 -1.94 -3.22 -0.26
C GLY A 37 -0.54 -2.70 -0.60
N PHE A 38 -0.48 -1.68 -1.46
CA PHE A 38 0.78 -1.16 -2.00
C PHE A 38 0.78 0.36 -1.89
N LEU A 39 1.79 0.90 -1.21
CA LEU A 39 2.05 2.33 -1.08
C LEU A 39 3.42 2.63 -1.66
N PHE A 40 3.53 3.78 -2.29
CA PHE A 40 4.74 4.23 -2.97
C PHE A 40 5.12 5.63 -2.50
N SER A 41 6.42 5.92 -2.50
CA SER A 41 6.99 7.25 -2.28
C SER A 41 7.15 8.05 -3.56
N ASP A 42 6.84 7.44 -4.72
CA ASP A 42 6.86 8.07 -6.02
C ASP A 42 5.74 7.54 -6.93
N GLY A 43 5.08 8.46 -7.65
CA GLY A 43 3.96 8.13 -8.54
C GLY A 43 4.38 7.37 -9.80
N GLN A 44 5.56 7.67 -10.34
CA GLN A 44 6.07 6.98 -11.52
C GLN A 44 6.44 5.51 -11.19
N ALA A 45 7.00 5.27 -10.00
CA ALA A 45 7.25 3.94 -9.46
C ALA A 45 5.94 3.15 -9.28
N ALA A 46 4.89 3.78 -8.74
CA ALA A 46 3.57 3.15 -8.60
C ALA A 46 3.01 2.68 -9.96
N GLU A 47 3.02 3.55 -10.98
CA GLU A 47 2.54 3.18 -12.31
C GLU A 47 3.41 2.12 -12.99
N ALA A 48 4.73 2.17 -12.80
CA ALA A 48 5.64 1.14 -13.29
C ALA A 48 5.32 -0.22 -12.67
N PHE A 49 5.08 -0.25 -11.34
CA PHE A 49 4.66 -1.44 -10.63
C PHE A 49 3.31 -1.97 -11.16
N ALA A 50 2.33 -1.10 -11.38
CA ALA A 50 1.04 -1.50 -11.94
C ALA A 50 1.16 -2.17 -13.32
N ARG A 51 1.99 -1.59 -14.20
CA ARG A 51 2.28 -2.16 -15.53
C ARG A 51 2.94 -3.53 -15.42
N ALA A 52 3.91 -3.66 -14.52
CA ALA A 52 4.65 -4.91 -14.32
C ALA A 52 3.78 -6.02 -13.70
N MET A 53 2.82 -5.67 -12.83
CA MET A 53 1.88 -6.64 -12.25
C MET A 53 0.91 -7.26 -13.27
N GLY A 54 0.71 -6.61 -14.42
CA GLY A 54 -0.13 -7.15 -15.50
C GLY A 54 -1.58 -7.42 -15.07
N THR A 55 -2.17 -6.54 -14.27
CA THR A 55 -3.47 -6.77 -13.60
C THR A 55 -4.65 -6.89 -14.58
N GLY A 56 -4.49 -6.45 -15.83
CA GLY A 56 -5.57 -6.36 -16.82
C GLY A 56 -6.54 -5.19 -16.58
N GLU A 57 -6.37 -4.47 -15.47
CA GLU A 57 -7.11 -3.27 -15.13
C GLU A 57 -6.29 -2.03 -15.49
N GLN A 58 -6.96 -0.95 -15.89
CA GLN A 58 -6.31 0.35 -16.05
C GLN A 58 -6.16 1.00 -14.67
N LEU A 59 -4.99 0.80 -14.06
CA LEU A 59 -4.64 1.40 -12.79
C LEU A 59 -3.84 2.69 -13.00
N PHE A 60 -4.11 3.68 -12.16
CA PHE A 60 -3.37 4.94 -12.12
C PHE A 60 -2.99 5.30 -10.69
N ALA A 61 -1.90 6.06 -10.55
CA ALA A 61 -1.39 6.46 -9.25
C ALA A 61 -2.06 7.77 -8.79
N ILE A 62 -2.64 7.76 -7.59
CA ILE A 62 -3.09 8.98 -6.91
C ILE A 62 -2.18 9.25 -5.72
N GLY A 63 -1.65 10.47 -5.66
CA GLY A 63 -0.86 10.95 -4.54
C GLY A 63 -1.71 11.67 -3.50
N LEU A 64 -1.53 11.35 -2.23
CA LEU A 64 -2.08 12.07 -1.07
C LEU A 64 -1.00 12.36 -0.03
N GLU A 65 -1.29 13.30 0.87
CA GLU A 65 -0.51 13.49 2.08
C GLU A 65 -0.65 12.25 2.98
N ALA A 66 0.44 11.72 3.53
CA ALA A 66 0.42 10.49 4.34
C ALA A 66 -0.53 10.59 5.55
N SER A 67 -0.74 11.79 6.08
CA SER A 67 -1.71 12.06 7.14
C SER A 67 -3.17 11.82 6.71
N ALA A 68 -3.50 11.89 5.42
CA ALA A 68 -4.84 11.58 4.94
C ALA A 68 -5.11 10.06 4.88
N LEU A 69 -4.07 9.23 4.84
CA LEU A 69 -4.18 7.77 4.88
C LEU A 69 -4.80 7.27 6.19
N VAL A 70 -4.60 8.03 7.28
CA VAL A 70 -5.13 7.72 8.60
C VAL A 70 -6.49 8.32 8.85
N SER A 71 -7.11 8.93 7.83
CA SER A 71 -8.51 9.33 7.93
C SER A 71 -9.38 8.09 8.18
N ASP A 72 -10.40 8.23 9.03
CA ASP A 72 -11.32 7.15 9.35
C ASP A 72 -11.95 6.51 8.11
N ALA A 73 -12.12 7.29 7.03
CA ALA A 73 -12.63 6.81 5.75
C ALA A 73 -11.67 5.83 5.04
N VAL A 74 -10.37 6.16 4.97
CA VAL A 74 -9.37 5.29 4.36
C VAL A 74 -9.11 4.06 5.23
N LEU A 75 -9.04 4.24 6.55
CA LEU A 75 -8.96 3.12 7.50
C LEU A 75 -10.18 2.21 7.41
N ALA A 76 -11.40 2.76 7.26
CA ALA A 76 -12.61 1.97 7.04
C ALA A 76 -12.56 1.20 5.71
N GLY A 77 -12.04 1.80 4.64
CA GLY A 77 -11.79 1.12 3.37
C GLY A 77 -10.79 -0.03 3.50
N LEU A 78 -9.73 0.16 4.28
CA LEU A 78 -8.77 -0.91 4.60
C LEU A 78 -9.41 -2.02 5.46
N ARG A 79 -10.22 -1.66 6.47
CA ARG A 79 -10.98 -2.62 7.30
C ARG A 79 -11.89 -3.50 6.46
N ASN A 80 -12.56 -2.93 5.45
CA ASN A 80 -13.48 -3.66 4.58
C ASN A 80 -12.77 -4.50 3.50
N SER A 81 -11.50 -4.20 3.18
CA SER A 81 -10.77 -4.85 2.08
C SER A 81 -9.96 -6.09 2.50
N ALA A 82 -10.04 -6.52 3.76
CA ALA A 82 -9.27 -7.66 4.31
C ALA A 82 -7.74 -7.55 4.07
N VAL A 83 -7.25 -6.32 3.91
CA VAL A 83 -5.82 -6.02 3.79
C VAL A 83 -5.20 -6.01 5.17
N THR A 84 -4.16 -6.83 5.35
CA THR A 84 -3.44 -6.94 6.63
C THR A 84 -1.96 -6.59 6.49
N ARG A 85 -1.49 -6.40 5.24
CA ARG A 85 -0.08 -6.15 4.92
C ARG A 85 0.00 -5.03 3.89
N LEU A 86 0.76 -3.99 4.20
CA LEU A 86 1.07 -2.90 3.28
C LEU A 86 2.54 -3.00 2.88
N PHE A 87 2.79 -3.16 1.58
CA PHE A 87 4.13 -2.97 1.04
C PHE A 87 4.39 -1.48 0.87
N LEU A 88 5.58 -1.03 1.30
CA LEU A 88 6.12 0.28 0.98
C LEU A 88 7.19 0.13 -0.09
N ASP A 89 7.05 0.90 -1.15
CA ASP A 89 7.94 0.92 -2.31
C ASP A 89 8.31 -0.51 -2.79
N PRO A 90 7.30 -1.33 -3.10
CA PRO A 90 7.56 -2.68 -3.57
C PRO A 90 8.28 -2.69 -4.91
N ALA A 91 9.18 -3.66 -5.06
CA ALA A 91 9.77 -4.05 -6.33
C ALA A 91 9.33 -5.47 -6.69
N ILE A 92 9.22 -5.75 -7.99
CA ILE A 92 8.96 -7.09 -8.52
C ILE A 92 10.29 -7.68 -8.96
N ASP A 93 10.61 -8.86 -8.45
CA ASP A 93 11.73 -9.65 -8.95
C ASP A 93 11.47 -10.04 -10.42
N PRO A 94 12.35 -9.68 -11.37
CA PRO A 94 12.11 -9.92 -12.78
C PRO A 94 12.22 -11.40 -13.18
N ASP A 95 12.91 -12.22 -12.39
CA ASP A 95 13.15 -13.64 -12.68
C ASP A 95 12.05 -14.52 -12.08
N SER A 96 11.63 -14.26 -10.83
CA SER A 96 10.60 -15.05 -10.14
C SER A 96 9.19 -14.44 -10.20
N GLY A 97 9.08 -13.13 -10.41
CA GLY A 97 7.83 -12.37 -10.29
C GLY A 97 7.40 -12.10 -8.85
N ASP A 98 8.25 -12.40 -7.86
CA ASP A 98 7.96 -12.17 -6.45
C ASP A 98 7.97 -10.67 -6.10
N VAL A 99 7.09 -10.26 -5.19
CA VAL A 99 7.05 -8.89 -4.70
C VAL A 99 7.88 -8.78 -3.42
N HIS A 100 8.88 -7.90 -3.45
CA HIS A 100 9.74 -7.58 -2.33
C HIS A 100 9.56 -6.12 -1.90
N GLY A 101 9.80 -5.84 -0.64
CA GLY A 101 9.71 -4.48 -0.10
C GLY A 101 9.54 -4.50 1.42
N LYS A 102 9.54 -3.30 2.01
CA LYS A 102 9.24 -3.18 3.44
C LYS A 102 7.76 -3.47 3.66
N ILE A 103 7.45 -4.44 4.52
CA ILE A 103 6.08 -4.81 4.84
C ILE A 103 5.70 -4.24 6.19
N LEU A 104 4.67 -3.40 6.20
CA LEU A 104 3.99 -2.99 7.42
C LEU A 104 2.84 -3.96 7.67
N ARG A 105 2.78 -4.51 8.88
CA ARG A 105 1.68 -5.37 9.31
C ARG A 105 0.69 -4.51 10.06
N LEU A 106 -0.54 -4.46 9.55
CA LEU A 106 -1.64 -3.83 10.26
C LEU A 106 -2.04 -4.82 11.37
N ALA A 107 -1.88 -4.43 12.63
CA ALA A 107 -2.46 -5.16 13.74
C ALA A 107 -3.97 -5.32 13.50
N PRO A 108 -4.62 -6.40 13.98
CA PRO A 108 -6.06 -6.43 14.07
C PRO A 108 -6.50 -5.19 14.84
N LEU A 109 -7.16 -4.24 14.16
CA LEU A 109 -7.73 -3.08 14.83
C LEU A 109 -8.95 -3.58 15.62
N THR A 110 -8.70 -3.98 16.87
CA THR A 110 -9.72 -4.41 17.86
C THR A 110 -10.71 -3.30 18.14
#